data_AF-A0A2G9TH74-F1
#
_entry.id   AF-A0A2G9TH74-F1
#
_cell.length_a   1.000
_cell.length_b   1.000
_cell.length_c   1.000
_cell.angle_alpha   90.00
_cell.angle_beta   90.00
_cell.angle_gamma   90.00
#
_symmetry.space_group_name_H-M   'P 1'
#
loop_
_entity.id
_entity.type
_entity.pdbx_description
1 polymer ?
#
loop_
_entity_poly.entity_id
_entity_poly.type
_entity_poly.pdbx_seq_one_letter_code
_entity_poly.pdbx_strand_id
1 'polypeptide(L)'
;MVFIVSAGVENLTNTKAKDDAGKNVTIALSDTILVKEGQNEVLTERAKSRLKNSVIRFKEEEEDAKDSNKENTEVLGRGKRSVVLTDQTRNKATNEDKRKEHQKMLAQQLNDAARQRLAQASGSSEAKKVKKSNVSYKSYDKFPVDTEINKLNIYVDKRHDTIILPIFGIPVPFHISMIKNCSQSVEGDFTYLRINFAHPGSQIGKELAQFPNPLATYLKELTYRASNVKEHGEVAAPSNNLTTAFRLIKEIQKRFRTEEAEEREKEGAVKQDKLILSTAKANPKLKDLFVRPNIIAKRISGSLEAHINGFRCVA
;
A
#
# COMPACT_ATOMS: atom_id res chain seq x y z
N MET A 1 19.93 -20.05 34.85
CA MET A 1 20.79 -19.43 33.81
C MET A 1 20.21 -19.74 32.43
N VAL A 2 20.34 -18.86 31.44
CA VAL A 2 19.87 -19.12 30.07
C VAL A 2 21.08 -19.32 29.16
N PHE A 3 21.07 -20.38 28.35
CA PHE A 3 22.13 -20.67 27.39
C PHE A 3 21.56 -20.85 26.00
N ILE A 4 22.32 -20.41 25.00
CA ILE A 4 22.10 -20.75 23.60
C ILE A 4 23.13 -21.81 23.25
N VAL A 5 22.65 -23.01 22.95
CA VAL A 5 23.49 -24.15 22.57
C VAL A 5 23.42 -24.29 21.06
N SER A 6 24.49 -23.90 20.38
CA SER A 6 24.63 -24.05 18.94
C SER A 6 25.69 -25.10 18.59
N ALA A 7 25.38 -25.94 17.61
CA ALA A 7 26.28 -26.94 17.06
C ALA A 7 26.14 -26.93 15.54
N GLY A 8 27.27 -26.89 14.83
CA GLY A 8 27.28 -26.88 13.37
C GLY A 8 28.45 -27.68 12.80
N VAL A 9 28.28 -28.09 11.56
CA VAL A 9 29.30 -28.77 10.75
C VAL A 9 29.47 -27.98 9.47
N GLU A 10 30.69 -27.54 9.23
CA GLU A 10 31.11 -26.80 8.03
C GLU A 10 31.76 -27.75 7.02
N ASN A 11 31.82 -27.32 5.75
CA ASN A 11 32.49 -28.05 4.65
C ASN A 11 31.89 -29.43 4.31
N LEU A 12 30.56 -29.59 4.36
CA LEU A 12 29.94 -30.81 3.86
C LEU A 12 29.87 -30.77 2.33
N THR A 13 30.56 -31.71 1.68
CA THR A 13 30.55 -31.82 0.22
C THR A 13 29.38 -32.68 -0.27
N ASN A 14 28.45 -32.10 -1.04
CA ASN A 14 27.36 -32.84 -1.65
C ASN A 14 27.74 -33.33 -3.06
N THR A 15 28.04 -34.62 -3.17
CA THR A 15 28.48 -35.27 -4.42
C THR A 15 27.41 -35.37 -5.51
N LYS A 16 26.15 -35.04 -5.20
CA LYS A 16 25.01 -35.12 -6.13
C LYS A 16 24.52 -33.74 -6.63
N ALA A 17 25.14 -32.65 -6.18
CA ALA A 17 24.75 -31.31 -6.61
C ALA A 17 25.25 -31.03 -8.04
N LYS A 18 24.34 -30.58 -8.91
CA LYS A 18 24.67 -30.14 -10.28
C LYS A 18 25.23 -28.70 -10.29
N ASP A 19 24.84 -27.88 -9.31
CA ASP A 19 25.24 -26.48 -9.18
C ASP A 19 26.43 -26.29 -8.24
N ASP A 20 27.36 -25.40 -8.59
CA ASP A 20 28.53 -25.07 -7.77
C ASP A 20 28.16 -24.51 -6.39
N ALA A 21 27.01 -23.83 -6.28
CA ALA A 21 26.49 -23.32 -5.02
C ALA A 21 26.00 -24.42 -4.05
N GLY A 22 25.64 -25.60 -4.57
CA GLY A 22 25.16 -26.74 -3.77
C GLY A 22 26.24 -27.74 -3.37
N LYS A 23 27.47 -27.58 -3.88
CA LYS A 23 28.57 -28.51 -3.63
C LYS A 23 29.11 -28.42 -2.21
N ASN A 24 29.18 -27.23 -1.62
CA ASN A 24 29.61 -27.02 -0.25
C ASN A 24 28.44 -26.54 0.60
N VAL A 25 28.09 -27.32 1.62
CA VAL A 25 26.96 -27.06 2.52
C VAL A 25 27.47 -26.94 3.95
N THR A 26 26.86 -26.04 4.71
CA THR A 26 27.05 -25.93 6.16
C THR A 26 25.71 -26.19 6.82
N ILE A 27 25.72 -27.00 7.88
CA ILE A 27 24.53 -27.29 8.69
C ILE A 27 24.79 -26.75 10.09
N ALA A 28 23.86 -25.98 10.62
CA ALA A 28 23.88 -25.50 11.99
C ALA A 28 22.54 -25.76 12.66
N LEU A 29 22.60 -26.18 13.92
CA LEU A 29 21.48 -26.36 14.82
C LEU A 29 21.70 -25.48 16.05
N SER A 30 20.65 -24.85 16.54
CA SER A 30 20.71 -23.97 17.71
C SER A 30 19.43 -24.10 18.51
N ASP A 31 19.57 -24.28 19.82
CA ASP A 31 18.46 -24.35 20.76
C ASP A 31 18.73 -23.46 21.98
N THR A 32 17.65 -22.94 22.58
CA THR A 32 17.74 -22.10 23.77
C THR A 32 17.24 -22.88 24.98
N ILE A 33 18.11 -23.05 25.98
CA ILE A 33 17.81 -23.78 27.21
C ILE A 33 17.84 -22.87 28.43
N LEU A 34 16.89 -23.08 29.33
CA LEU A 34 16.81 -22.44 30.63
C LEU A 34 17.21 -23.47 31.71
N VAL A 35 18.39 -23.27 32.27
CA VAL A 35 18.94 -24.11 33.35
C VAL A 35 18.41 -23.63 34.70
N LYS A 36 17.71 -24.54 35.39
CA LYS A 36 17.14 -24.36 36.73
C LYS A 36 17.80 -25.37 37.69
N GLU A 37 17.64 -25.21 38.99
CA GLU A 37 18.17 -26.17 40.00
C GLU A 37 17.50 -27.56 39.97
N GLY A 38 16.47 -27.74 39.13
CA GLY A 38 15.75 -29.00 38.89
C GLY A 38 15.78 -29.41 37.41
N GLN A 39 14.61 -29.64 36.82
CA GLN A 39 14.53 -29.96 35.38
C GLN A 39 14.81 -28.72 34.53
N ASN A 40 15.73 -28.88 33.57
CA ASN A 40 16.03 -27.86 32.57
C ASN A 40 14.90 -27.75 31.55
N GLU A 41 14.59 -26.53 31.13
CA GLU A 41 13.49 -26.24 30.20
C GLU A 41 14.04 -25.82 28.84
N VAL A 42 13.62 -26.48 27.76
CA VAL A 42 14.01 -26.12 26.39
C VAL A 42 12.97 -25.14 25.84
N LEU A 43 13.36 -23.87 25.73
CA LEU A 43 12.44 -22.80 25.29
C LEU A 43 12.06 -22.91 23.81
N THR A 44 12.83 -23.68 23.03
CA THR A 44 12.62 -23.94 21.60
C THR A 44 11.94 -25.28 21.30
N GLU A 45 11.42 -26.01 22.30
CA GLU A 45 10.82 -27.34 22.11
C GLU A 45 9.64 -27.35 21.12
N ARG A 46 8.90 -26.25 21.01
CA ARG A 46 7.78 -26.11 20.06
C ARG A 46 8.23 -25.98 18.60
N ALA A 47 9.52 -25.75 18.35
CA ALA A 47 10.06 -25.72 17.00
C ALA A 47 10.11 -27.14 16.43
N LYS A 48 9.60 -27.31 15.21
CA LYS A 48 9.54 -28.61 14.53
C LYS A 48 10.94 -29.02 14.06
N SER A 49 11.68 -29.79 14.85
CA SER A 49 13.04 -30.26 14.52
C SER A 49 13.07 -31.46 13.54
N ARG A 50 11.93 -32.10 13.24
CA ARG A 50 11.89 -33.26 12.33
C ARG A 50 12.22 -32.83 10.90
N LEU A 51 13.16 -33.54 10.26
CA LEU A 51 13.63 -33.31 8.88
C LEU A 51 12.49 -33.08 7.86
N LYS A 52 11.37 -33.79 7.99
CA LYS A 52 10.21 -33.66 7.09
C LYS A 52 9.54 -32.28 7.13
N ASN A 53 9.71 -31.53 8.21
CA ASN A 53 9.10 -30.21 8.40
C ASN A 53 10.03 -29.06 7.97
N SER A 54 11.32 -29.34 7.79
CA SER A 54 12.35 -28.35 7.42
C SER A 54 12.87 -28.56 5.99
N VAL A 55 12.23 -29.43 5.20
CA VAL A 55 12.59 -29.72 3.80
C VAL A 55 11.52 -29.18 2.88
N ILE A 56 11.89 -28.24 2.03
CA ILE A 56 11.07 -27.75 0.92
C ILE A 56 11.52 -28.52 -0.33
N ARG A 57 10.64 -29.35 -0.89
CA ARG A 57 10.88 -29.99 -2.19
C ARG A 57 10.28 -29.13 -3.29
N PHE A 58 11.11 -28.63 -4.18
CA PHE A 58 10.65 -28.09 -5.45
C PHE A 58 10.31 -29.27 -6.36
N LYS A 59 9.05 -29.37 -6.79
CA LYS A 59 8.69 -30.17 -7.95
C LYS A 59 8.98 -29.30 -9.17
N GLU A 60 10.01 -29.65 -9.92
CA GLU A 60 10.15 -29.14 -11.28
C GLU A 60 9.08 -29.82 -12.13
N GLU A 61 8.07 -29.06 -12.55
CA GLU A 61 7.18 -29.48 -13.63
C GLU A 61 7.98 -29.36 -14.93
N GLU A 62 8.36 -30.50 -15.52
CA GLU A 62 8.87 -30.56 -16.88
C GLU A 62 7.72 -30.16 -17.84
N GLU A 63 7.76 -28.92 -18.35
CA GLU A 63 7.04 -28.56 -19.58
C GLU A 63 7.80 -29.16 -20.77
N ASP A 64 7.31 -30.29 -21.27
CA ASP A 64 7.66 -30.84 -22.58
C ASP A 64 7.20 -29.89 -23.69
N ALA A 65 8.13 -29.12 -24.26
CA ALA A 65 7.94 -28.43 -25.54
C ALA A 65 8.95 -28.94 -26.57
N LYS A 66 8.57 -30.02 -27.26
CA LYS A 66 9.07 -30.33 -28.60
C LYS A 66 8.42 -29.36 -29.58
N ASP A 67 9.20 -28.59 -30.32
CA ASP A 67 9.14 -28.74 -31.78
C ASP A 67 10.35 -28.16 -32.50
N SER A 68 10.81 -28.94 -33.47
CA SER A 68 11.84 -28.65 -34.45
C SER A 68 11.21 -27.97 -35.66
N ASN A 69 11.84 -26.95 -36.25
CA ASN A 69 11.74 -26.83 -37.70
C ASN A 69 12.93 -26.17 -38.39
N LYS A 70 13.33 -26.85 -39.46
CA LYS A 70 14.50 -26.63 -40.31
C LYS A 70 14.26 -25.51 -41.31
N GLU A 71 15.34 -24.83 -41.64
CA GLU A 71 15.52 -24.01 -42.84
C GLU A 71 15.26 -24.84 -44.12
N ASN A 72 14.61 -24.22 -45.11
CA ASN A 72 14.81 -24.53 -46.52
C ASN A 72 14.32 -23.35 -47.38
N THR A 73 15.26 -22.69 -48.05
CA THR A 73 15.02 -21.68 -49.09
C THR A 73 15.36 -22.32 -50.43
N GLU A 74 14.35 -22.48 -51.30
CA GLU A 74 14.55 -22.81 -52.72
C GLU A 74 13.81 -21.82 -53.64
N VAL A 75 14.41 -21.70 -54.81
CA VAL A 75 14.27 -20.70 -55.89
C VAL A 75 13.17 -21.09 -56.89
N LEU A 76 12.82 -20.14 -57.78
CA LEU A 76 12.12 -20.21 -59.10
C LEU A 76 10.73 -19.53 -59.06
N GLY A 77 10.34 -18.55 -59.87
CA GLY A 77 10.75 -18.12 -61.21
C GLY A 77 9.48 -17.99 -62.09
N ARG A 78 9.12 -16.77 -62.53
CA ARG A 78 8.13 -16.39 -63.60
C ARG A 78 7.82 -14.89 -63.40
N GLY A 79 7.81 -13.95 -64.35
CA GLY A 79 7.90 -13.95 -65.81
C GLY A 79 7.25 -12.65 -66.32
N LYS A 80 8.08 -11.69 -66.76
CA LYS A 80 7.91 -10.64 -67.80
C LYS A 80 6.60 -9.80 -67.95
N ARG A 81 6.86 -8.47 -67.87
CA ARG A 81 6.49 -7.35 -68.79
C ARG A 81 5.03 -6.85 -68.87
N SER A 82 4.86 -5.55 -68.58
CA SER A 82 4.05 -4.64 -69.42
C SER A 82 4.35 -3.15 -69.13
N VAL A 83 5.12 -2.54 -70.05
CA VAL A 83 4.89 -1.24 -70.73
C VAL A 83 4.63 0.01 -69.88
N VAL A 84 5.65 0.87 -69.86
CA VAL A 84 5.60 2.30 -69.50
C VAL A 84 5.00 3.07 -70.67
N LEU A 85 3.97 3.88 -70.41
CA LEU A 85 3.45 4.91 -71.32
C LEU A 85 3.46 6.24 -70.57
N THR A 86 4.45 7.06 -70.91
CA THR A 86 4.57 8.47 -70.55
C THR A 86 4.05 9.30 -71.70
N ASP A 87 2.89 9.94 -71.55
CA ASP A 87 2.72 11.37 -71.80
C ASP A 87 1.28 11.83 -71.48
N GLN A 88 1.15 12.74 -70.52
CA GLN A 88 0.28 13.93 -70.62
C GLN A 88 0.24 14.66 -69.26
N THR A 89 0.69 15.89 -69.34
CA THR A 89 0.91 16.83 -68.25
C THR A 89 -0.36 17.59 -67.86
N ARG A 90 -0.30 18.13 -66.62
CA ARG A 90 -1.01 19.30 -66.06
C ARG A 90 -2.41 19.09 -65.45
N ASN A 91 -2.46 19.39 -64.14
CA ASN A 91 -3.59 19.50 -63.20
C ASN A 91 -3.91 18.27 -62.31
N LYS A 92 -2.94 17.77 -61.53
CA LYS A 92 -3.18 16.78 -60.47
C LYS A 92 -2.55 17.12 -59.11
N ALA A 93 -2.75 18.33 -58.61
CA ALA A 93 -2.47 18.62 -57.19
C ALA A 93 -3.66 18.29 -56.26
N THR A 94 -4.69 17.55 -56.70
CA THR A 94 -5.98 17.54 -55.95
C THR A 94 -6.74 16.22 -55.91
N ASN A 95 -6.10 15.07 -56.16
CA ASN A 95 -6.73 13.77 -55.92
C ASN A 95 -5.84 12.80 -55.13
N GLU A 96 -4.53 12.83 -55.35
CA GLU A 96 -3.59 12.01 -54.59
C GLU A 96 -3.40 12.54 -53.16
N ASP A 97 -3.26 13.87 -53.02
CA ASP A 97 -3.21 14.52 -51.70
C ASP A 97 -4.53 14.37 -50.93
N LYS A 98 -5.69 14.49 -51.61
CA LYS A 98 -7.00 14.23 -50.98
C LYS A 98 -7.15 12.77 -50.54
N ARG A 99 -6.62 11.81 -51.32
CA ARG A 99 -6.58 10.40 -50.90
C ARG A 99 -5.66 10.19 -49.70
N LYS A 100 -4.52 10.87 -49.66
CA LYS A 100 -3.56 10.78 -48.56
C LYS A 100 -4.09 11.41 -47.26
N GLU A 101 -4.76 12.56 -47.36
CA GLU A 101 -5.44 13.19 -46.22
C GLU A 101 -6.62 12.35 -45.73
N HIS A 102 -7.40 11.78 -46.65
CA HIS A 102 -8.52 10.91 -46.29
C HIS A 102 -8.05 9.60 -45.64
N GLN A 103 -6.97 8.99 -46.14
CA GLN A 103 -6.33 7.83 -45.49
C GLN A 103 -5.77 8.18 -44.12
N LYS A 104 -5.19 9.38 -43.95
CA LYS A 104 -4.70 9.87 -42.65
C LYS A 104 -5.83 10.10 -41.66
N MET A 105 -6.95 10.68 -42.11
CA MET A 105 -8.15 10.87 -41.28
C MET A 105 -8.79 9.53 -40.88
N LEU A 106 -8.90 8.59 -41.82
CA LEU A 106 -9.39 7.23 -41.53
C LEU A 106 -8.48 6.50 -40.53
N ALA A 107 -7.16 6.63 -40.67
CA ALA A 107 -6.20 6.04 -39.73
C ALA A 107 -6.31 6.67 -38.32
N GLN A 108 -6.55 7.98 -38.24
CA GLN A 108 -6.81 8.66 -36.97
C GLN A 108 -8.13 8.20 -36.34
N GLN A 109 -9.22 8.15 -37.11
CA GLN A 109 -10.50 7.64 -36.62
C GLN A 109 -10.43 6.18 -36.18
N LEU A 110 -9.69 5.34 -36.90
CA LEU A 110 -9.46 3.94 -36.51
C LEU A 110 -8.67 3.85 -35.21
N ASN A 111 -7.64 4.67 -35.04
CA ASN A 111 -6.86 4.74 -33.79
C ASN A 111 -7.68 5.27 -32.61
N ASP A 112 -8.53 6.27 -32.84
CA ASP A 112 -9.40 6.84 -31.80
C ASP A 112 -10.49 5.85 -31.40
N ALA A 113 -11.10 5.16 -32.37
CA ALA A 113 -12.06 4.09 -32.10
C ALA A 113 -11.39 2.89 -31.41
N ALA A 114 -10.16 2.53 -31.79
CA ALA A 114 -9.38 1.50 -31.11
C ALA A 114 -9.03 1.92 -29.69
N ARG A 115 -8.62 3.18 -29.45
CA ARG A 115 -8.39 3.74 -28.11
C ARG A 115 -9.65 3.73 -27.26
N GLN A 116 -10.81 4.09 -27.83
CA GLN A 116 -12.09 4.05 -27.12
C GLN A 116 -12.49 2.61 -26.80
N ARG A 117 -12.31 1.67 -27.73
CA ARG A 117 -12.51 0.24 -27.47
C ARG A 117 -11.56 -0.30 -26.42
N LEU A 118 -10.29 0.12 -26.42
CA LEU A 118 -9.31 -0.29 -25.43
C LEU A 118 -9.62 0.31 -24.06
N ALA A 119 -10.11 1.55 -24.01
CA ALA A 119 -10.61 2.20 -22.79
C ALA A 119 -11.91 1.57 -22.25
N GLN A 120 -12.77 1.05 -23.14
CA GLN A 120 -14.00 0.32 -22.77
C GLN A 120 -13.75 -1.16 -22.45
N ALA A 121 -12.76 -1.81 -23.09
CA ALA A 121 -12.33 -3.19 -22.81
C ALA A 121 -11.43 -3.27 -21.59
N SER A 122 -10.64 -2.22 -21.31
CA SER A 122 -10.18 -1.89 -19.96
C SER A 122 -11.35 -1.30 -19.17
N GLY A 123 -12.47 -2.02 -19.14
CA GLY A 123 -13.73 -1.54 -18.61
C GLY A 123 -13.48 -0.91 -17.27
N SER A 124 -13.72 0.41 -17.19
CA SER A 124 -13.84 1.18 -15.95
C SER A 124 -13.10 0.55 -14.78
N SER A 125 -11.79 0.33 -14.93
CA SER A 125 -10.96 0.39 -13.74
C SER A 125 -10.94 1.88 -13.46
N GLU A 126 -12.03 2.36 -12.84
CA GLU A 126 -11.91 3.35 -11.80
C GLU A 126 -10.60 2.99 -11.12
N ALA A 127 -9.70 3.96 -11.05
CA ALA A 127 -8.63 3.88 -10.11
C ALA A 127 -9.30 3.54 -8.78
N LYS A 128 -9.35 2.24 -8.44
CA LYS A 128 -9.51 1.74 -7.09
C LYS A 128 -8.34 2.43 -6.45
N LYS A 129 -8.61 3.61 -5.88
CA LYS A 129 -7.64 4.35 -5.11
C LYS A 129 -7.11 3.31 -4.18
N VAL A 130 -5.86 2.93 -4.41
CA VAL A 130 -5.16 1.93 -3.64
C VAL A 130 -5.32 2.44 -2.23
N LYS A 131 -6.15 1.77 -1.41
CA LYS A 131 -6.29 2.06 0.01
C LYS A 131 -4.86 2.29 0.49
N LYS A 132 -4.55 3.48 1.02
CA LYS A 132 -3.22 3.78 1.56
C LYS A 132 -2.85 2.57 2.41
N SER A 133 -1.82 1.84 1.99
CA SER A 133 -1.48 0.60 2.67
C SER A 133 -1.12 0.95 4.11
N ASN A 134 -1.78 0.35 5.10
CA ASN A 134 -1.51 0.52 6.54
C ASN A 134 -0.13 -0.06 6.97
N VAL A 135 0.84 -0.04 6.07
CA VAL A 135 2.17 -0.62 6.24
C VAL A 135 3.14 0.50 6.54
N SER A 136 3.75 0.45 7.72
CA SER A 136 4.74 1.43 8.17
C SER A 136 5.97 1.50 7.25
N TYR A 137 6.71 0.38 7.13
CA TYR A 137 7.90 0.30 6.29
C TYR A 137 7.87 -1.02 5.51
N LYS A 138 8.15 -0.95 4.21
CA LYS A 138 8.23 -2.14 3.33
C LYS A 138 9.64 -2.71 3.19
N SER A 139 10.64 -1.87 3.42
CA SER A 139 12.07 -2.18 3.23
C SER A 139 12.86 -1.53 4.35
N TYR A 140 13.98 -2.14 4.72
CA TYR A 140 14.86 -1.62 5.77
C TYR A 140 15.42 -0.23 5.43
N ASP A 141 15.68 0.05 4.15
CA ASP A 141 16.20 1.36 3.69
C ASP A 141 15.27 2.54 3.97
N LYS A 142 13.98 2.28 4.17
CA LYS A 142 12.98 3.31 4.49
C LYS A 142 12.89 3.58 5.99
N PHE A 143 13.54 2.75 6.80
CA PHE A 143 13.58 2.93 8.24
C PHE A 143 14.45 4.16 8.57
N PRO A 144 13.92 5.14 9.33
CA PRO A 144 14.68 6.34 9.65
C PRO A 144 15.89 5.99 10.52
N VAL A 145 17.06 6.52 10.13
CA VAL A 145 18.29 6.43 10.91
C VAL A 145 18.49 7.75 11.63
N ASP A 146 17.70 7.96 12.69
CA ASP A 146 17.80 9.16 13.52
C ASP A 146 18.58 8.86 14.81
N THR A 147 19.30 9.87 15.30
CA THR A 147 20.04 9.82 16.56
C THR A 147 19.14 9.50 17.76
N GLU A 148 17.86 9.90 17.70
CA GLU A 148 16.87 9.58 18.72
C GLU A 148 16.57 8.07 18.78
N ILE A 149 16.51 7.41 17.63
CA ILE A 149 16.23 5.97 17.55
C ILE A 149 17.40 5.16 18.11
N ASN A 150 18.63 5.59 17.79
CA ASN A 150 19.85 4.98 18.35
C ASN A 150 19.97 5.18 19.87
N LYS A 151 19.43 6.28 20.40
CA LYS A 151 19.33 6.55 21.85
C LYS A 151 18.15 5.84 22.52
N LEU A 152 17.41 5.00 21.79
CA LEU A 152 16.19 4.33 22.26
C LEU A 152 15.12 5.30 22.76
N ASN A 153 15.03 6.47 22.16
CA ASN A 153 13.95 7.41 22.37
C ASN A 153 12.75 7.06 21.47
N ILE A 154 11.54 7.35 21.96
CA ILE A 154 10.33 7.26 21.14
C ILE A 154 10.42 8.27 20.01
N TYR A 155 10.36 7.78 18.77
CA TYR A 155 10.42 8.61 17.57
C TYR A 155 9.10 8.55 16.82
N VAL A 156 8.71 9.67 16.20
CA VAL A 156 7.46 9.78 15.45
C VAL A 156 7.76 10.22 14.01
N ASP A 157 7.59 9.31 13.07
CA ASP A 157 7.74 9.58 11.64
C ASP A 157 6.43 10.16 11.07
N LYS A 158 6.44 11.48 10.84
CA LYS A 158 5.31 12.20 10.24
C LYS A 158 5.06 11.88 8.77
N ARG A 159 6.03 11.31 8.04
CA ARG A 159 5.93 11.04 6.59
C ARG A 159 5.22 9.73 6.32
N HIS A 160 5.45 8.72 7.15
CA HIS A 160 4.87 7.38 7.02
C HIS A 160 3.79 7.09 8.07
N ASP A 161 3.30 8.11 8.77
CA ASP A 161 2.26 8.00 9.81
C ASP A 161 2.57 6.86 10.81
N THR A 162 3.83 6.77 11.23
CA THR A 162 4.36 5.65 12.02
C THR A 162 5.07 6.15 13.27
N ILE A 163 4.92 5.41 14.36
CA ILE A 163 5.59 5.67 15.64
C ILE A 163 6.54 4.52 15.91
N ILE A 164 7.78 4.84 16.24
CA ILE A 164 8.82 3.88 16.57
C ILE A 164 8.93 3.81 18.09
N LEU A 165 8.63 2.64 18.63
CA LEU A 165 8.61 2.37 20.06
C LEU A 165 9.71 1.38 20.42
N PRO A 166 10.61 1.71 21.36
CA PRO A 166 11.63 0.80 21.83
C PRO A 166 11.02 -0.28 22.73
N ILE A 167 11.07 -1.55 22.31
CA ILE A 167 10.63 -2.70 23.09
C ILE A 167 11.87 -3.49 23.48
N PHE A 168 12.24 -3.47 24.76
CA PHE A 168 13.41 -4.17 25.31
C PHE A 168 14.71 -3.97 24.49
N GLY A 169 14.97 -2.74 24.04
CA GLY A 169 16.16 -2.37 23.26
C GLY A 169 16.01 -2.50 21.75
N ILE A 170 14.85 -2.96 21.25
CA ILE A 170 14.58 -3.07 19.81
C ILE A 170 13.62 -1.96 19.38
N PRO A 171 13.98 -1.09 18.42
CA PRO A 171 13.07 -0.08 17.91
C PRO A 171 12.03 -0.71 16.97
N VAL A 172 10.78 -0.79 17.41
CA VAL A 172 9.68 -1.43 16.67
C VAL A 172 8.73 -0.38 16.10
N PRO A 173 8.50 -0.35 14.77
CA PRO A 173 7.59 0.58 14.13
C PRO A 173 6.12 0.13 14.24
N PHE A 174 5.24 1.05 14.59
CA PHE A 174 3.78 0.87 14.66
C PHE A 174 3.07 1.94 13.83
N HIS A 175 2.22 1.52 12.90
CA HIS A 175 1.40 2.44 12.12
C HIS A 175 0.31 3.08 12.99
N ILE A 176 -0.03 4.35 12.73
CA ILE A 176 -1.01 5.09 13.53
C ILE A 176 -2.40 4.45 13.54
N SER A 177 -2.77 3.74 12.46
CA SER A 177 -4.05 3.03 12.37
C SER A 177 -4.22 1.95 13.43
N MET A 178 -3.11 1.41 13.95
CA MET A 178 -3.12 0.39 15.00
C MET A 178 -3.22 1.00 16.40
N ILE A 179 -3.18 2.33 16.55
CA ILE A 179 -3.21 3.00 17.85
C ILE A 179 -4.60 3.57 18.08
N LYS A 180 -5.22 3.18 19.19
CA LYS A 180 -6.56 3.65 19.57
C LYS A 180 -6.50 5.02 20.23
N ASN A 181 -5.69 5.14 21.27
CA ASN A 181 -5.51 6.39 22.01
C ASN A 181 -4.14 6.39 22.70
N CYS A 182 -3.73 7.58 23.14
CA CYS A 182 -2.52 7.79 23.91
C CYS A 182 -2.87 8.74 25.08
N SER A 183 -2.40 8.41 26.28
CA SER A 183 -2.62 9.18 27.50
C SER A 183 -1.29 9.41 28.22
N GLN A 184 -1.08 10.62 28.70
CA GLN A 184 0.07 11.00 29.51
C GLN A 184 -0.42 11.30 30.94
N SER A 185 0.29 10.77 31.94
CA SER A 185 0.11 11.13 33.35
C SER A 185 1.45 11.49 33.97
N VAL A 186 1.45 12.43 34.90
CA VAL A 186 2.65 12.88 35.63
C VAL A 186 2.39 12.62 37.11
N GLU A 187 3.22 11.77 37.71
CA GLU A 187 3.14 11.42 39.14
C GLU A 187 4.48 11.76 39.79
N GLY A 188 4.54 12.93 40.44
CA GLY A 188 5.75 13.44 41.08
C GLY A 188 6.94 13.51 40.12
N ASP A 189 7.97 12.71 40.43
CA ASP A 189 9.23 12.69 39.69
C ASP A 189 9.20 11.82 38.42
N PHE A 190 8.07 11.20 38.09
CA PHE A 190 7.95 10.34 36.91
C PHE A 190 6.81 10.77 35.99
N THR A 191 7.07 10.69 34.69
CA THR A 191 6.06 10.83 33.65
C THR A 191 5.78 9.48 33.04
N TYR A 192 4.50 9.16 32.89
CA TYR A 192 4.01 7.95 32.24
C TYR A 192 3.34 8.28 30.91
N LEU A 193 3.67 7.51 29.88
CA LEU A 193 3.02 7.55 28.58
C LEU A 193 2.41 6.19 28.29
N ARG A 194 1.08 6.12 28.32
CA ARG A 194 0.33 4.91 28.00
C ARG A 194 -0.24 5.00 26.59
N ILE A 195 0.12 4.04 25.76
CA ILE A 195 -0.32 3.90 24.37
C ILE A 195 -1.22 2.68 24.32
N ASN A 196 -2.49 2.88 23.96
CA ASN A 196 -3.46 1.80 23.78
C ASN A 196 -3.60 1.47 22.30
N PHE A 197 -3.48 0.19 21.96
CA PHE A 197 -3.57 -0.31 20.60
C PHE A 197 -4.97 -0.80 20.26
N ALA A 198 -5.27 -0.84 18.97
CA ALA A 198 -6.47 -1.41 18.43
C ALA A 198 -6.29 -2.94 18.35
N HIS A 199 -7.07 -3.65 19.14
CA HIS A 199 -7.15 -5.11 19.14
C HIS A 199 -8.61 -5.53 18.90
N PRO A 200 -8.86 -6.76 18.42
CA PRO A 200 -10.20 -7.34 18.39
C PRO A 200 -10.88 -7.19 19.76
N GLY A 201 -12.13 -6.71 19.77
CA GLY A 201 -12.85 -6.39 21.02
C GLY A 201 -12.55 -5.01 21.63
N SER A 202 -11.59 -4.24 21.11
CA SER A 202 -11.36 -2.85 21.56
C SER A 202 -12.37 -1.86 20.95
N GLN A 203 -12.88 -2.17 19.75
CA GLN A 203 -13.84 -1.36 18.99
C GLN A 203 -15.23 -2.00 19.06
N ILE A 204 -15.82 -2.08 20.26
CA ILE A 204 -17.20 -2.54 20.41
C ILE A 204 -18.11 -1.46 19.80
N GLY A 205 -18.85 -1.81 18.74
CA GLY A 205 -19.92 -0.97 18.17
C GLY A 205 -19.55 -0.10 16.96
N LYS A 206 -18.30 -0.10 16.48
CA LYS A 206 -17.96 0.43 15.15
C LYS A 206 -17.63 -0.72 14.23
N GLU A 207 -18.16 -0.67 13.01
CA GLU A 207 -17.94 -1.60 11.89
C GLU A 207 -16.58 -2.30 12.04
N LEU A 208 -16.61 -3.64 12.19
CA LEU A 208 -15.45 -4.44 12.57
C LEU A 208 -14.22 -3.94 11.83
N ALA A 209 -13.28 -3.31 12.55
CA ALA A 209 -11.97 -3.04 12.00
C ALA A 209 -11.50 -4.38 11.42
N GLN A 210 -11.30 -4.41 10.10
CA GLN A 210 -11.11 -5.64 9.36
C GLN A 210 -9.71 -6.15 9.64
N PHE A 211 -9.55 -6.75 10.82
CA PHE A 211 -8.32 -7.41 11.21
C PHE A 211 -8.20 -8.66 10.34
N PRO A 212 -7.12 -8.78 9.54
CA PRO A 212 -6.98 -9.90 8.62
C PRO A 212 -6.90 -11.24 9.34
N ASN A 213 -6.55 -11.27 10.63
CA ASN A 213 -6.50 -12.49 11.42
C ASN A 213 -7.03 -12.30 12.86
N PRO A 214 -8.32 -12.54 13.12
CA PRO A 214 -8.94 -12.29 14.43
C PRO A 214 -8.41 -13.17 15.57
N LEU A 215 -7.73 -14.30 15.26
CA LEU A 215 -7.18 -15.23 16.25
C LEU A 215 -5.70 -14.96 16.59
N ALA A 216 -5.08 -13.97 15.96
CA ALA A 216 -3.70 -13.60 16.29
C ALA A 216 -3.61 -12.98 17.71
N THR A 217 -2.44 -13.07 18.33
CA THR A 217 -2.16 -12.34 19.58
C THR A 217 -1.92 -10.87 19.26
N TYR A 218 -2.73 -9.99 19.86
CA TYR A 218 -2.62 -8.55 19.69
C TYR A 218 -2.06 -7.88 20.93
N LEU A 219 -1.28 -6.83 20.72
CA LEU A 219 -0.83 -5.93 21.77
C LEU A 219 -2.02 -5.08 22.24
N LYS A 220 -2.26 -5.02 23.55
CA LYS A 220 -3.33 -4.21 24.14
C LYS A 220 -2.86 -2.79 24.45
N GLU A 221 -1.81 -2.69 25.24
CA GLU A 221 -1.26 -1.42 25.71
C GLU A 221 0.23 -1.54 26.04
N LEU A 222 0.93 -0.42 25.90
CA LEU A 222 2.30 -0.22 26.37
C LEU A 222 2.35 1.02 27.23
N THR A 223 3.08 0.95 28.34
CA THR A 223 3.29 2.09 29.23
C THR A 223 4.78 2.32 29.39
N TYR A 224 5.23 3.50 28.99
CA TYR A 224 6.58 3.98 29.24
C TYR A 224 6.59 4.86 30.49
N ARG A 225 7.70 4.80 31.22
CA ARG A 225 7.99 5.66 32.37
C ARG A 225 9.33 6.32 32.13
N ALA A 226 9.41 7.63 32.33
CA ALA A 226 10.68 8.34 32.37
C ALA A 226 10.74 9.28 33.58
N SER A 227 11.96 9.52 34.04
CA SER A 227 12.24 10.46 35.13
C SER A 227 12.08 11.90 34.67
N ASN A 228 11.53 12.74 35.55
CA ASN A 228 11.48 14.19 35.43
C ASN A 228 12.72 14.86 36.06
N VAL A 229 13.58 14.09 36.72
CA VAL A 229 14.81 14.59 37.33
C VAL A 229 15.81 14.92 36.23
N LYS A 230 16.30 16.15 36.24
CA LYS A 230 17.35 16.61 35.34
C LYS A 230 18.71 16.29 35.96
N GLU A 231 19.49 15.39 35.35
CA GLU A 231 20.88 15.19 35.77
C GLU A 231 21.76 16.38 35.38
N HIS A 232 22.80 16.63 36.19
CA HIS A 232 23.73 17.74 36.00
C HIS A 232 24.55 17.51 34.71
N GLY A 233 24.17 18.19 33.62
CA GLY A 233 24.85 18.11 32.32
C GLY A 233 23.92 17.84 31.14
N GLU A 234 22.70 17.34 31.38
CA GLU A 234 21.72 17.12 30.30
C GLU A 234 20.87 18.38 30.06
N VAL A 235 20.68 18.72 28.78
CA VAL A 235 19.93 19.93 28.36
C VAL A 235 18.43 19.80 28.67
N ALA A 236 17.90 18.58 28.61
CA ALA A 236 16.48 18.27 28.76
C ALA A 236 16.29 17.05 29.65
N ALA A 237 15.26 17.06 30.50
CA ALA A 237 14.87 15.87 31.24
C ALA A 237 14.39 14.77 30.27
N PRO A 238 14.62 13.48 30.56
CA PRO A 238 14.11 12.37 29.75
C PRO A 238 12.58 12.40 29.51
N SER A 239 11.83 13.01 30.43
CA SER A 239 10.38 13.22 30.31
C SER A 239 9.96 14.18 29.19
N ASN A 240 10.85 15.06 28.73
CA ASN A 240 10.57 15.94 27.58
C ASN A 240 10.33 15.12 26.31
N ASN A 241 11.01 13.98 26.15
CA ASN A 241 10.78 13.08 25.03
C ASN A 241 9.34 12.53 25.06
N LEU A 242 8.88 12.00 26.19
CA LEU A 242 7.52 11.47 26.34
C LEU A 242 6.45 12.54 26.06
N THR A 243 6.67 13.76 26.53
CA THR A 243 5.75 14.89 26.33
C THR A 243 5.70 15.31 24.86
N THR A 244 6.86 15.37 24.21
CA THR A 244 6.96 15.70 22.78
C THR A 244 6.31 14.61 21.93
N ALA A 245 6.64 13.34 22.19
CA ALA A 245 6.04 12.19 21.53
C ALA A 245 4.51 12.20 21.69
N PHE A 246 3.99 12.43 22.89
CA PHE A 246 2.55 12.53 23.14
C PHE A 246 1.85 13.57 22.25
N ARG A 247 2.44 14.78 22.14
CA ARG A 247 1.91 15.85 21.29
C ARG A 247 1.92 15.45 19.82
N LEU A 248 3.03 14.91 19.34
CA LEU A 248 3.19 14.48 17.95
C LEU A 248 2.23 13.33 17.59
N ILE A 249 2.07 12.35 18.47
CA ILE A 249 1.12 11.24 18.29
C ILE A 249 -0.31 11.77 18.18
N LYS A 250 -0.72 12.71 19.03
CA LYS A 250 -2.06 13.34 18.95
C LYS A 250 -2.28 14.13 17.66
N GLU A 251 -1.25 14.85 17.19
CA GLU A 251 -1.30 15.60 15.93
C GLU A 251 -1.55 14.65 14.75
N ILE A 252 -0.79 13.56 14.65
CA ILE A 252 -0.94 12.56 13.59
C ILE A 252 -2.28 11.83 13.71
N GLN A 253 -2.72 11.46 14.92
CA GLN A 253 -4.03 10.83 15.11
C GLN A 253 -5.18 11.72 14.64
N LYS A 254 -5.11 13.03 14.91
CA LYS A 254 -6.12 13.98 14.44
C LYS A 254 -6.13 14.06 12.92
N ARG A 255 -4.95 14.21 12.29
CA ARG A 255 -4.81 14.23 10.83
C ARG A 255 -5.37 12.96 10.19
N PHE A 256 -4.97 11.79 10.70
CA PHE A 256 -5.40 10.50 10.18
C PHE A 256 -6.92 10.30 10.27
N ARG A 257 -7.56 10.66 11.40
CA ARG A 257 -9.02 10.57 11.54
C ARG A 257 -9.77 11.51 10.60
N THR A 258 -9.23 12.71 10.34
CA THR A 258 -9.82 13.64 9.37
C THR A 258 -9.70 13.10 7.94
N GLU A 259 -8.53 12.59 7.56
CA GLU A 259 -8.33 11.97 6.24
C GLU A 259 -9.23 10.75 6.03
N GLU A 260 -9.36 9.87 7.02
CA GLU A 260 -10.22 8.68 6.95
C GLU A 260 -11.71 9.05 6.89
N ALA A 261 -12.14 10.10 7.60
CA ALA A 261 -13.50 10.61 7.52
C ALA A 261 -13.79 11.19 6.12
N GLU A 262 -12.89 11.99 5.58
CA GLU A 262 -13.02 12.53 4.23
C GLU A 262 -13.00 11.44 3.16
N GLU A 263 -12.18 10.41 3.31
CA GLU A 263 -12.14 9.29 2.37
C GLU A 263 -13.44 8.49 2.43
N ARG A 264 -13.95 8.21 3.63
CA ARG A 264 -15.26 7.55 3.81
C ARG A 264 -16.41 8.38 3.22
N GLU A 265 -16.37 9.71 3.36
CA GLU A 265 -17.34 10.61 2.71
C GLU A 265 -17.21 10.59 1.18
N LYS A 266 -15.98 10.54 0.65
CA LYS A 266 -15.70 10.43 -0.79
C LYS A 266 -16.08 9.05 -1.36
N GLU A 267 -15.97 7.98 -0.57
CA GLU A 267 -16.39 6.63 -0.93
C GLU A 267 -17.91 6.47 -0.87
N GLY A 268 -18.56 7.07 0.12
CA GLY A 268 -20.03 7.12 0.21
C GLY A 268 -20.67 8.05 -0.84
N ALA A 269 -19.89 8.96 -1.43
CA ALA A 269 -20.30 9.78 -2.54
C ALA A 269 -20.31 8.97 -3.84
N VAL A 270 -21.47 8.41 -4.19
CA VAL A 270 -21.72 7.84 -5.51
C VAL A 270 -21.50 8.94 -6.56
N LYS A 271 -20.48 8.81 -7.39
CA LYS A 271 -20.24 9.72 -8.51
C LYS A 271 -21.38 9.57 -9.51
N GLN A 272 -22.18 10.62 -9.66
CA GLN A 272 -23.22 10.69 -10.67
C GLN A 272 -22.66 11.18 -12.00
N ASP A 273 -23.33 10.84 -13.10
CA ASP A 273 -23.01 11.36 -14.43
C ASP A 273 -23.09 12.89 -14.48
N LYS A 274 -22.32 13.50 -15.39
CA LYS A 274 -22.32 14.94 -15.57
C LYS A 274 -23.70 15.41 -16.05
N LEU A 275 -24.29 16.34 -15.29
CA LEU A 275 -25.57 16.93 -15.62
C LEU A 275 -25.49 17.73 -16.94
N ILE A 276 -26.37 17.43 -17.87
CA ILE A 276 -26.50 18.11 -19.16
C ILE A 276 -27.48 19.27 -18.97
N LEU A 277 -26.95 20.49 -18.90
CA LEU A 277 -27.74 21.70 -18.69
C LEU A 277 -28.63 21.96 -19.92
N SER A 278 -29.96 21.97 -19.70
CA SER A 278 -30.89 22.45 -20.71
C SER A 278 -30.76 23.97 -20.86
N THR A 279 -30.52 24.44 -22.09
CA THR A 279 -30.42 25.88 -22.43
C THR A 279 -31.78 26.51 -22.76
N ALA A 280 -32.88 25.75 -22.70
CA ALA A 280 -34.22 26.24 -23.02
C ALA A 280 -34.71 27.26 -21.97
N LYS A 281 -35.27 28.39 -22.45
CA LYS A 281 -35.87 29.42 -21.59
C LYS A 281 -37.09 28.92 -20.77
N ALA A 282 -37.69 27.81 -21.17
CA ALA A 282 -38.88 27.22 -20.55
C ALA A 282 -38.56 26.05 -19.59
N ASN A 283 -37.35 26.01 -19.00
CA ASN A 283 -37.05 24.97 -18.00
C ASN A 283 -37.95 25.14 -16.76
N PRO A 284 -38.52 24.05 -16.21
CA PRO A 284 -39.19 24.07 -14.92
C PRO A 284 -38.23 24.54 -13.83
N LYS A 285 -38.56 25.64 -13.15
CA LYS A 285 -37.80 26.18 -12.02
C LYS A 285 -38.71 26.40 -10.83
N LEU A 286 -38.37 25.81 -9.69
CA LEU A 286 -39.07 26.02 -8.43
C LEU A 286 -38.18 26.84 -7.50
N LYS A 287 -38.65 28.03 -7.10
CA LYS A 287 -37.91 28.95 -6.22
C LYS A 287 -38.25 28.67 -4.74
N ASP A 288 -37.41 29.19 -3.85
CA ASP A 288 -37.62 29.18 -2.40
C ASP A 288 -37.69 27.77 -1.78
N LEU A 289 -36.70 26.94 -2.12
CA LEU A 289 -36.54 25.60 -1.60
C LEU A 289 -35.36 25.52 -0.64
N PHE A 290 -35.48 24.61 0.34
CA PHE A 290 -34.41 24.30 1.29
C PHE A 290 -33.89 22.88 1.05
N VAL A 291 -32.58 22.73 0.86
CA VAL A 291 -31.93 21.42 0.69
C VAL A 291 -31.61 20.83 2.05
N ARG A 292 -31.96 19.55 2.26
CA ARG A 292 -31.50 18.76 3.41
C ARG A 292 -30.92 17.43 2.93
N PRO A 293 -29.72 17.02 3.41
CA PRO A 293 -28.83 17.71 4.35
C PRO A 293 -28.26 19.02 3.78
N ASN A 294 -27.98 19.99 4.66
CA ASN A 294 -27.45 21.29 4.22
C ASN A 294 -26.04 21.12 3.64
N ILE A 295 -25.78 21.75 2.49
CA ILE A 295 -24.46 21.74 1.84
C ILE A 295 -23.43 22.54 2.65
N ILE A 296 -23.89 23.59 3.33
CA ILE A 296 -23.09 24.48 4.20
C ILE A 296 -23.81 24.60 5.55
N ALA A 297 -23.08 24.87 6.64
CA ALA A 297 -23.65 24.99 7.98
C ALA A 297 -24.82 26.00 8.11
N LYS A 298 -24.95 26.97 7.18
CA LYS A 298 -26.06 27.93 7.15
C LYS A 298 -27.19 27.45 6.24
N ARG A 299 -28.44 27.75 6.64
CA ARG A 299 -29.63 27.50 5.81
C ARG A 299 -29.64 28.45 4.63
N ILE A 300 -29.50 27.93 3.42
CA ILE A 300 -29.56 28.70 2.17
C ILE A 300 -30.88 28.36 1.48
N SER A 301 -31.65 29.37 1.08
CA SER A 301 -32.79 29.19 0.18
C SER A 301 -32.27 29.15 -1.25
N GLY A 302 -32.62 28.11 -1.99
CA GLY A 302 -32.20 27.91 -3.37
C GLY A 302 -33.39 27.80 -4.32
N SER A 303 -33.09 27.63 -5.60
CA SER A 303 -34.03 27.26 -6.65
C SER A 303 -33.65 25.91 -7.24
N LEU A 304 -34.63 25.04 -7.48
CA LEU A 304 -34.46 23.76 -8.15
C LEU A 304 -34.78 23.92 -9.64
N GLU A 305 -33.80 23.63 -10.50
CA GLU A 305 -33.95 23.65 -11.95
C GLU A 305 -33.96 22.21 -12.49
N ALA A 306 -34.92 21.90 -13.37
CA ALA A 306 -34.94 20.63 -14.09
C ALA A 306 -34.15 20.73 -15.41
N HIS A 307 -33.33 19.73 -15.70
CA HIS A 307 -32.52 19.60 -16.91
C HIS A 307 -32.72 18.23 -17.58
N ILE A 308 -32.01 17.97 -18.68
CA ILE A 308 -32.27 16.82 -19.57
C ILE A 308 -32.15 15.48 -18.85
N ASN A 309 -31.13 15.33 -18.00
CA ASN A 309 -30.82 14.08 -17.31
C ASN A 309 -30.87 14.21 -15.78
N GLY A 310 -31.47 15.27 -15.22
CA GLY A 310 -31.60 15.40 -13.78
C GLY A 310 -31.98 16.79 -13.28
N PHE A 311 -31.86 16.97 -11.96
CA PHE A 311 -32.18 18.22 -11.27
C PHE A 311 -30.90 18.90 -10.77
N ARG A 312 -30.88 20.22 -10.83
CA ARG A 312 -29.83 21.05 -10.23
C ARG A 312 -30.45 21.95 -9.18
N CYS A 313 -30.00 21.82 -7.94
CA CYS A 313 -30.28 22.86 -6.95
C CYS A 313 -29.23 23.98 -7.11
N VAL A 314 -29.70 25.19 -7.35
CA VAL A 314 -28.91 26.41 -7.39
C VAL A 314 -29.20 27.16 -6.09
N ALA A 315 -28.22 27.23 -5.21
CA ALA A 315 -28.29 27.93 -3.93
C ALA A 315 -27.43 29.20 -3.98
#